data_AF-A0A956E3P9-F1
#
_entry.id   AF-A0A956E3P9-F1
#
_cell.length_a   1.000
_cell.length_b   1.000
_cell.length_c   1.000
_cell.angle_alpha   90.00
_cell.angle_beta   90.00
_cell.angle_gamma   90.00
#
_symmetry.space_group_name_H-M   'P 1'
#
loop_
_entity.id
_entity.type
_entity.pdbx_description
1 polymer ?
#
loop_
_entity_poly.entity_id
_entity_poly.type
_entity_poly.pdbx_seq_one_letter_code
_entity_poly.pdbx_strand_id
1 'polypeptide(L)'
;AYRIAHAEPEPLSQRKLPRGPALDALLARAMAKDRERRYTSAHDFRKDLVALIEDSDAMDVELTGSLRLRQSQRVAARERHSPEPQSPTVRLDEEVQRHRAMRSSHPARDRASTPSELIRAERVLSGAPGPAPRDLDSTLQSPRQPGWSARPRPTAACPFHVRGAVIQAIDRYVAQNFAPWMHRRVLDRVPPDTRAELEDQTLQAIVYYPMDMATSYLTIATDELYGGNPAWCRQAGESSVTASLGPMLRSALRLAPLVVVMRRLCTACKSLLDFGEWRFDPHEGELSIESFEPAPMGLRLWLVGVLNGGLRQACPSARLEIRRGEQSFGRRLVVVAQERSRGD
;
A
#
# COMPACT_ATOMS: atom_id res chain seq x y z
N ALA A 1 15.54 -29.47 16.38
CA ALA A 1 14.24 -29.07 15.80
C ALA A 1 13.48 -28.28 16.85
N TYR A 2 13.20 -27.00 16.63
CA TYR A 2 12.45 -26.17 17.58
C TYR A 2 10.96 -26.26 17.26
N ARG A 3 10.15 -26.65 18.24
CA ARG A 3 8.69 -26.71 18.14
C ARG A 3 8.14 -25.44 18.78
N ILE A 4 7.70 -24.49 17.97
CA ILE A 4 6.99 -23.30 18.45
C ILE A 4 5.60 -23.79 18.87
N ALA A 5 5.37 -23.93 20.17
CA ALA A 5 4.05 -24.16 20.72
C ALA A 5 3.33 -22.81 20.77
N HIS A 6 2.39 -22.59 19.85
CA HIS A 6 1.43 -21.51 20.02
C HIS A 6 0.53 -21.88 21.20
N ALA A 7 0.65 -21.14 22.30
CA ALA A 7 -0.32 -21.23 23.38
C ALA A 7 -1.70 -20.92 22.79
N GLU A 8 -2.68 -21.81 23.02
CA GLU A 8 -4.05 -21.55 22.62
C GLU A 8 -4.49 -20.22 23.24
N PRO A 9 -5.05 -19.28 22.46
CA PRO A 9 -5.51 -18.02 23.00
C PRO A 9 -6.56 -18.31 24.07
N GLU A 10 -6.32 -17.82 25.28
CA GLU A 10 -7.22 -17.97 26.42
C GLU A 10 -8.65 -17.58 26.00
N PRO A 11 -9.63 -18.50 26.08
CA PRO A 11 -10.97 -18.24 25.58
C PRO A 11 -11.59 -17.04 26.31
N LEU A 12 -12.36 -16.23 25.58
CA LEU A 12 -13.04 -15.03 26.12
C LEU A 12 -13.97 -15.32 27.31
N SER A 13 -14.29 -16.59 27.57
CA SER A 13 -15.01 -17.04 28.78
C SER A 13 -14.16 -17.04 30.05
N GLN A 14 -12.84 -17.18 29.93
CA GLN A 14 -11.90 -17.20 31.06
C GLN A 14 -11.39 -15.80 31.42
N ARG A 15 -11.41 -14.87 30.47
CA ARG A 15 -11.18 -13.45 30.75
C ARG A 15 -12.37 -12.91 31.55
N LYS A 16 -12.15 -12.61 32.84
CA LYS A 16 -13.07 -11.88 33.73
C LYS A 16 -13.23 -10.42 33.26
N LEU A 17 -13.67 -10.23 32.01
CA LEU A 17 -14.18 -8.95 31.53
C LEU A 17 -15.54 -8.74 32.21
N PRO A 18 -15.83 -7.53 32.71
CA PRO A 18 -17.15 -7.21 33.21
C PRO A 18 -18.17 -7.45 32.09
N ARG A 19 -18.93 -8.55 32.19
CA ARG A 19 -19.99 -8.88 31.24
C ARG A 19 -21.27 -8.23 31.73
N GLY A 20 -21.55 -7.04 31.20
CA GLY A 20 -22.86 -6.42 31.34
C GLY A 20 -23.88 -7.08 30.39
N PRO A 21 -25.18 -7.08 30.73
CA PRO A 21 -26.22 -7.68 29.89
C PRO A 21 -26.28 -7.08 28.47
N ALA A 22 -25.86 -5.82 28.32
CA ALA A 22 -25.78 -5.16 27.02
C ALA A 22 -24.64 -5.71 26.13
N LEU A 23 -23.48 -6.05 26.70
CA LEU A 23 -22.39 -6.70 25.95
C LEU A 23 -22.81 -8.11 25.51
N ASP A 24 -23.50 -8.85 26.39
CA ASP A 24 -24.00 -10.18 26.07
C ASP A 24 -25.04 -10.14 24.95
N ALA A 25 -25.93 -9.14 24.93
CA ALA A 25 -26.88 -8.93 23.83
C ALA A 25 -26.17 -8.63 22.49
N LEU A 26 -25.12 -7.80 22.52
CA LEU A 26 -24.30 -7.44 21.36
C LEU A 26 -23.58 -8.68 20.79
N LEU A 27 -22.96 -9.48 21.66
CA LEU A 27 -22.30 -10.73 21.29
C LEU A 27 -23.31 -11.77 20.77
N ALA A 28 -24.48 -11.89 21.40
CA ALA A 28 -25.54 -12.78 20.93
C ALA A 28 -26.02 -12.41 19.53
N ARG A 29 -26.13 -11.11 19.22
CA ARG A 29 -26.47 -10.61 17.89
C ARG A 29 -25.35 -10.91 16.87
N ALA A 30 -24.10 -10.67 17.22
CA ALA A 30 -22.95 -10.99 16.37
C ALA A 30 -22.84 -12.50 16.07
N MET A 31 -23.24 -13.35 17.01
CA MET A 31 -23.21 -14.81 16.90
C MET A 31 -24.52 -15.44 16.39
N ALA A 32 -25.55 -14.64 16.09
CA ALA A 32 -26.84 -15.16 15.64
C ALA A 32 -26.69 -16.05 14.39
N LYS A 33 -27.41 -17.19 14.36
CA LYS A 33 -27.40 -18.11 13.19
C LYS A 33 -28.09 -17.52 11.96
N ASP A 34 -29.13 -16.72 12.19
CA ASP A 34 -29.89 -16.04 11.16
C ASP A 34 -29.09 -14.84 10.60
N ARG A 35 -28.89 -14.82 9.28
CA ARG A 35 -28.11 -13.78 8.60
C ARG A 35 -28.76 -12.42 8.70
N GLU A 36 -30.10 -12.34 8.74
CA GLU A 36 -30.83 -11.07 8.85
C GLU A 36 -30.73 -10.46 10.24
N ARG A 37 -30.43 -11.27 11.25
CA ARG A 37 -30.27 -10.84 12.65
C ARG A 37 -28.84 -10.51 13.02
N ARG A 38 -27.87 -10.89 12.19
CA ARG A 38 -26.44 -10.64 12.40
C ARG A 38 -26.05 -9.25 11.88
N TYR A 39 -24.96 -8.69 12.42
CA TYR A 39 -24.27 -7.57 11.81
C TYR A 39 -23.90 -7.86 10.36
N THR A 40 -24.17 -6.90 9.49
CA THR A 40 -23.90 -7.00 8.05
C THR A 40 -22.41 -6.83 7.77
N SER A 41 -21.72 -6.06 8.60
CA SER A 41 -20.28 -5.83 8.53
C SER A 41 -19.62 -5.85 9.92
N ALA A 42 -18.29 -6.02 9.95
CA ALA A 42 -17.51 -5.88 11.18
C ALA A 42 -17.51 -4.43 11.70
N HIS A 43 -17.67 -3.45 10.80
CA HIS A 43 -17.77 -2.04 11.14
C HIS A 43 -19.02 -1.74 11.99
N ASP A 44 -20.18 -2.29 11.60
CA ASP A 44 -21.43 -2.10 12.35
C ASP A 44 -21.33 -2.69 13.77
N PHE A 45 -20.70 -3.87 13.90
CA PHE A 45 -20.44 -4.48 15.20
C PHE A 45 -19.53 -3.61 16.06
N ARG A 46 -18.44 -3.08 15.47
CA ARG A 46 -17.53 -2.17 16.17
C ARG A 46 -18.23 -0.89 16.63
N LYS A 47 -19.09 -0.31 15.80
CA LYS A 47 -19.82 0.92 16.11
C LYS A 47 -20.71 0.74 17.35
N ASP A 48 -21.49 -0.34 17.40
CA ASP A 48 -22.31 -0.66 18.56
C ASP A 48 -21.46 -0.97 19.80
N LEU A 49 -20.31 -1.61 19.63
CA LEU A 49 -19.37 -1.87 20.73
C LEU A 49 -18.78 -0.57 21.31
N VAL A 50 -18.44 0.41 20.47
CA VAL A 50 -17.95 1.73 20.91
C VAL A 50 -19.05 2.51 21.62
N ALA A 51 -20.27 2.53 21.07
CA ALA A 51 -21.41 3.17 21.71
C ALA A 51 -21.68 2.58 23.11
N LEU A 52 -21.55 1.27 23.26
CA LEU A 52 -21.68 0.61 24.56
C LEU A 52 -20.61 1.06 25.57
N ILE A 53 -19.38 1.31 25.13
CA ILE A 53 -18.29 1.79 25.98
C ILE A 53 -18.55 3.25 26.39
N GLU A 54 -18.97 4.09 25.45
CA GLU A 54 -19.30 5.51 25.71
C GLU A 54 -20.49 5.66 26.65
N ASP A 55 -21.50 4.79 26.55
CA ASP A 55 -22.64 4.75 27.49
C ASP A 55 -22.24 4.19 28.86
N SER A 56 -21.25 3.28 28.91
CA SER A 56 -20.73 2.73 30.17
C SER A 56 -19.89 3.74 30.96
N ASP A 57 -19.27 4.72 30.30
CA ASP A 57 -18.58 5.84 30.97
C ASP A 57 -19.55 6.73 31.77
N ALA A 58 -20.87 6.65 31.54
CA ALA A 58 -21.89 7.26 32.39
C ALA A 58 -22.19 6.46 33.68
N MET A 59 -21.73 5.21 33.77
CA MET A 59 -21.93 4.32 34.92
C MET A 59 -20.70 4.16 35.83
N ASP A 60 -19.51 4.62 35.41
CA ASP A 60 -18.23 4.33 36.08
C ASP A 60 -17.62 5.52 36.85
N VAL A 61 -18.33 6.01 37.86
CA VAL A 61 -17.72 6.78 38.97
C VAL A 61 -16.91 5.87 39.92
N GLU A 62 -17.09 4.54 39.88
CA GLU A 62 -16.35 3.60 40.75
C GLU A 62 -15.14 2.91 40.10
N LEU A 63 -15.03 2.84 38.77
CA LEU A 63 -14.02 2.01 38.07
C LEU A 63 -12.76 2.79 37.66
N THR A 64 -12.84 4.12 37.58
CA THR A 64 -11.67 5.00 37.32
C THR A 64 -10.64 4.98 38.46
N GLY A 65 -11.05 4.63 39.69
CA GLY A 65 -10.13 4.47 40.83
C GLY A 65 -9.17 3.29 40.69
N SER A 66 -9.64 2.17 40.11
CA SER A 66 -8.86 0.93 40.03
C SER A 66 -7.94 0.85 38.80
N LEU A 67 -8.32 1.50 37.70
CA LEU A 67 -7.52 1.57 36.47
C LEU A 67 -6.39 2.61 36.56
N ARG A 68 -6.61 3.77 37.20
CA ARG A 68 -5.55 4.77 37.41
C ARG A 68 -4.45 4.31 38.38
N LEU A 69 -4.78 3.51 39.40
CA LEU A 69 -3.76 2.92 40.29
C LEU A 69 -2.86 1.92 39.56
N ARG A 70 -3.39 1.15 38.60
CA ARG A 70 -2.60 0.15 37.86
C ARG A 70 -1.75 0.74 36.73
N GLN A 71 -2.20 1.83 36.10
CA GLN A 71 -1.39 2.54 35.11
C GLN A 71 -0.20 3.25 35.78
N SER A 72 -0.40 3.81 36.97
CA SER A 72 0.66 4.44 37.78
C SER A 72 1.69 3.41 38.28
N GLN A 73 1.27 2.20 38.66
CA GLN A 73 2.20 1.12 39.04
C GLN A 73 3.00 0.55 37.86
N ARG A 74 2.46 0.56 36.63
CA ARG A 74 3.18 0.12 35.43
C ARG A 74 4.25 1.12 34.96
N VAL A 75 4.06 2.41 35.20
CA VAL A 75 5.11 3.42 34.93
C VAL A 75 6.23 3.31 35.97
N ALA A 76 5.90 3.15 37.25
CA ALA A 76 6.90 2.96 38.32
C ALA A 76 7.70 1.64 38.22
N ALA A 77 7.11 0.57 37.68
CA ALA A 77 7.81 -0.69 37.43
C ALA A 77 8.74 -0.63 36.21
N ARG A 78 8.45 0.25 35.24
CA ARG A 78 9.26 0.44 34.03
C ARG A 78 10.52 1.28 34.27
N GLU A 79 10.52 2.13 35.31
CA GLU A 79 11.70 2.89 35.73
C GLU A 79 12.70 2.08 36.57
N ARG A 80 12.30 0.92 37.12
CA ARG A 80 13.19 0.08 37.94
C ARG A 80 13.95 -0.99 37.16
N HIS A 81 13.74 -1.13 35.86
CA HIS A 81 14.41 -2.14 35.02
C HIS A 81 15.05 -1.48 33.79
N SER A 82 15.85 -0.43 34.04
CA SER A 82 16.81 0.07 33.07
C SER A 82 18.11 -0.72 33.24
N PRO A 83 18.49 -1.62 32.32
CA PRO A 83 19.79 -2.28 32.39
C PRO A 83 20.90 -1.28 32.10
N GLU A 84 21.84 -1.24 33.03
CA GLU A 84 23.08 -0.46 33.02
C GLU A 84 23.88 -0.68 31.71
N PRO A 85 24.38 0.39 31.06
CA PRO A 85 25.13 0.25 29.81
C PRO A 85 26.54 -0.29 30.09
N GLN A 86 26.74 -1.57 29.83
CA GLN A 86 28.08 -2.15 29.77
C GLN A 86 28.82 -1.58 28.55
N SER A 87 29.90 -0.86 28.83
CA SER A 87 30.81 -0.30 27.83
C SER A 87 31.67 -1.41 27.22
N PRO A 88 31.74 -1.56 25.89
CA PRO A 88 32.73 -2.43 25.28
C PRO A 88 34.06 -1.68 25.08
N THR A 89 35.06 -2.13 25.80
CA THR A 89 36.47 -1.76 25.63
C THR A 89 37.01 -2.29 24.31
N VAL A 90 37.43 -1.36 23.45
CA VAL A 90 38.52 -1.40 22.45
C VAL A 90 39.16 -2.75 22.10
N ARG A 91 39.09 -3.11 20.81
CA ARG A 91 40.24 -3.57 19.99
C ARG A 91 39.90 -3.45 18.50
N LEU A 92 40.39 -2.39 17.88
CA LEU A 92 40.28 -2.09 16.45
C LEU A 92 41.71 -1.98 15.95
N ASP A 93 42.24 -3.09 15.41
CA ASP A 93 43.55 -3.12 14.77
C ASP A 93 43.47 -3.88 13.42
N GLU A 94 43.91 -3.17 12.37
CA GLU A 94 44.78 -3.66 11.29
C GLU A 94 44.29 -4.38 10.01
N GLU A 95 43.00 -4.49 9.67
CA GLU A 95 42.62 -5.21 8.43
C GLU A 95 41.92 -4.44 7.30
N VAL A 96 41.73 -3.12 7.43
CA VAL A 96 41.03 -2.32 6.39
C VAL A 96 41.97 -1.35 5.62
N GLN A 97 43.25 -1.23 5.99
CA GLN A 97 44.21 -0.37 5.28
C GLN A 97 45.02 -1.06 4.16
N ARG A 98 44.94 -2.39 3.98
CA ARG A 98 45.74 -3.12 2.98
C ARG A 98 45.17 -3.17 1.56
N HIS A 99 43.92 -2.79 1.33
CA HIS A 99 43.30 -2.89 -0.01
C HIS A 99 43.12 -1.57 -0.78
N ARG A 100 43.65 -0.44 -0.26
CA ARG A 100 43.52 0.88 -0.92
C ARG A 100 44.82 1.43 -1.53
N ALA A 101 45.88 0.62 -1.59
CA ALA A 101 47.20 1.04 -2.05
C ALA A 101 47.73 0.22 -3.25
N MET A 102 46.92 -0.08 -4.26
CA MET A 102 47.41 -0.52 -5.58
C MET A 102 46.37 -0.22 -6.66
N ARG A 103 46.38 1.00 -7.21
CA ARG A 103 45.91 1.34 -8.57
C ARG A 103 46.18 2.82 -8.84
N SER A 104 47.47 3.15 -8.90
CA SER A 104 47.97 4.36 -9.53
C SER A 104 48.90 3.95 -10.68
N SER A 105 48.38 3.94 -11.89
CA SER A 105 49.19 4.02 -13.10
C SER A 105 48.41 4.75 -14.18
N HIS A 106 48.65 6.07 -14.24
CA HIS A 106 48.54 6.85 -15.47
C HIS A 106 49.47 6.27 -16.54
N PRO A 107 49.13 6.47 -17.82
CA PRO A 107 50.06 7.27 -18.61
C PRO A 107 49.38 8.47 -19.28
N ALA A 108 50.20 9.50 -19.42
CA ALA A 108 49.92 10.79 -20.02
C ALA A 108 50.02 10.77 -21.56
N ARG A 109 49.22 11.64 -22.20
CA ARG A 109 49.54 12.43 -23.40
C ARG A 109 48.45 13.52 -23.53
N ASP A 110 48.76 14.80 -23.32
CA ASP A 110 49.28 15.79 -24.30
C ASP A 110 48.59 15.72 -25.67
N ARG A 111 48.11 16.79 -26.31
CA ARG A 111 47.97 18.24 -26.04
C ARG A 111 47.17 18.80 -27.25
N ALA A 112 46.81 20.10 -27.18
CA ALA A 112 46.32 20.98 -28.27
C ALA A 112 44.83 20.83 -28.64
N SER A 113 44.00 21.87 -28.83
CA SER A 113 44.07 23.33 -28.70
C SER A 113 42.62 23.87 -28.76
N THR A 114 42.39 25.02 -28.12
CA THR A 114 41.24 25.96 -28.20
C THR A 114 41.15 26.65 -29.59
N PRO A 115 40.28 27.66 -29.89
CA PRO A 115 39.23 28.38 -29.11
C PRO A 115 37.91 28.74 -29.86
N SER A 116 37.02 29.47 -29.15
CA SER A 116 35.92 30.35 -29.64
C SER A 116 34.63 29.63 -30.09
N GLU A 117 33.41 30.01 -29.67
CA GLU A 117 32.82 31.35 -29.74
C GLU A 117 31.91 31.71 -28.56
N LEU A 118 32.03 32.97 -28.17
CA LEU A 118 31.06 33.78 -27.44
C LEU A 118 29.84 34.05 -28.31
N ILE A 119 28.63 33.79 -27.82
CA ILE A 119 27.45 34.54 -28.26
C ILE A 119 26.78 35.20 -27.06
N ARG A 120 26.90 36.52 -27.14
CA ARG A 120 26.33 37.62 -26.36
C ARG A 120 24.91 37.88 -26.85
N ALA A 121 23.96 38.09 -25.94
CA ALA A 121 22.75 38.85 -26.23
C ALA A 121 22.34 39.67 -25.01
N GLU A 122 22.67 40.97 -25.07
CA GLU A 122 22.11 42.06 -24.27
C GLU A 122 20.61 42.22 -24.62
N ARG A 123 19.71 42.30 -23.64
CA ARG A 123 19.26 43.50 -22.92
C ARG A 123 18.70 44.60 -23.85
N VAL A 124 17.37 44.73 -23.89
CA VAL A 124 16.66 45.98 -24.20
C VAL A 124 15.59 46.21 -23.14
N LEU A 125 15.78 47.28 -22.36
CA LEU A 125 14.78 47.94 -21.52
C LEU A 125 14.24 49.13 -22.33
N SER A 126 12.93 49.36 -22.30
CA SER A 126 12.36 50.71 -22.44
C SER A 126 11.00 50.78 -21.73
N GLY A 127 10.87 51.71 -20.77
CA GLY A 127 9.60 52.21 -20.22
C GLY A 127 8.84 53.04 -21.26
N ALA A 128 7.64 53.58 -21.03
CA ALA A 128 6.91 54.03 -19.83
C ALA A 128 5.39 54.09 -20.17
N PRO A 129 4.54 55.00 -19.61
CA PRO A 129 4.07 55.19 -18.23
C PRO A 129 2.55 54.85 -18.06
N GLY A 130 2.07 54.84 -16.81
CA GLY A 130 0.67 54.55 -16.45
C GLY A 130 -0.38 55.63 -16.81
N PRO A 131 -1.64 55.38 -16.43
CA PRO A 131 -2.23 56.21 -15.38
C PRO A 131 -2.99 55.41 -14.30
N ALA A 132 -3.12 56.05 -13.13
CA ALA A 132 -3.76 55.59 -11.92
C ALA A 132 -5.30 55.84 -11.91
N PRO A 133 -5.96 55.85 -10.73
CA PRO A 133 -6.75 54.75 -10.21
C PRO A 133 -8.26 55.02 -10.29
N ARG A 134 -9.08 53.98 -10.19
CA ARG A 134 -10.50 54.13 -9.87
C ARG A 134 -10.80 53.41 -8.56
N ASP A 135 -11.13 54.21 -7.57
CA ASP A 135 -11.97 53.84 -6.43
C ASP A 135 -13.23 53.15 -6.92
N LEU A 136 -13.64 52.09 -6.22
CA LEU A 136 -15.05 51.74 -6.06
C LEU A 136 -15.20 50.81 -4.85
N ASP A 137 -15.79 51.41 -3.82
CA ASP A 137 -16.57 50.90 -2.71
C ASP A 137 -16.79 49.39 -2.54
N SER A 138 -16.45 48.97 -1.31
CA SER A 138 -17.21 48.09 -0.42
C SER A 138 -18.56 47.56 -0.94
N THR A 139 -18.65 46.24 -1.13
CA THR A 139 -19.84 45.51 -0.71
C THR A 139 -19.43 44.13 -0.21
N LEU A 140 -19.49 43.99 1.12
CA LEU A 140 -19.47 42.71 1.82
C LEU A 140 -20.64 41.85 1.32
N GLN A 141 -20.36 40.88 0.47
CA GLN A 141 -21.25 39.74 0.24
C GLN A 141 -20.44 38.45 0.35
N SER A 142 -20.58 37.84 1.53
CA SER A 142 -20.20 36.47 1.83
C SER A 142 -20.82 35.53 0.78
N PRO A 143 -20.04 34.70 0.07
CA PRO A 143 -20.61 33.66 -0.76
C PRO A 143 -21.23 32.61 0.18
N ARG A 144 -22.56 32.72 0.33
CA ARG A 144 -23.41 31.64 0.83
C ARG A 144 -23.02 30.38 0.08
N GLN A 145 -22.51 29.39 0.82
CA GLN A 145 -22.26 28.05 0.29
C GLN A 145 -23.52 27.56 -0.42
N PRO A 146 -23.44 27.20 -1.71
CA PRO A 146 -24.51 26.49 -2.37
C PRO A 146 -24.73 25.19 -1.61
N GLY A 147 -25.98 25.00 -1.18
CA GLY A 147 -26.41 23.82 -0.45
C GLY A 147 -25.95 22.54 -1.13
N TRP A 148 -25.56 21.57 -0.32
CA TRP A 148 -25.30 20.19 -0.74
C TRP A 148 -26.59 19.59 -1.32
N SER A 149 -26.89 19.93 -2.57
CA SER A 149 -27.83 19.17 -3.38
C SER A 149 -27.21 17.80 -3.58
N ALA A 150 -27.85 16.80 -2.98
CA ALA A 150 -27.51 15.39 -3.08
C ALA A 150 -27.12 15.05 -4.53
N ARG A 151 -25.87 14.63 -4.73
CA ARG A 151 -25.43 14.09 -6.01
C ARG A 151 -26.27 12.85 -6.31
N PRO A 152 -26.73 12.66 -7.55
CA PRO A 152 -27.35 11.40 -7.94
C PRO A 152 -26.30 10.28 -7.86
N ARG A 153 -26.51 9.32 -6.95
CA ARG A 153 -26.02 7.94 -7.05
C ARG A 153 -27.21 7.08 -7.49
N PRO A 154 -27.07 6.09 -8.39
CA PRO A 154 -25.84 5.42 -8.82
C PRO A 154 -25.61 5.50 -10.34
N THR A 155 -24.42 5.98 -10.75
CA THR A 155 -23.83 5.53 -12.02
C THR A 155 -23.53 4.04 -11.89
N ALA A 156 -23.92 3.24 -12.89
CA ALA A 156 -23.84 1.77 -12.89
C ALA A 156 -22.57 1.25 -12.20
N ALA A 157 -22.75 0.43 -11.15
CA ALA A 157 -21.64 -0.17 -10.42
C ALA A 157 -20.70 -0.86 -11.41
N CYS A 158 -19.41 -0.53 -11.35
CA CYS A 158 -18.38 -1.19 -12.13
C CYS A 158 -18.49 -2.71 -11.90
N PRO A 159 -18.75 -3.54 -12.93
CA PRO A 159 -19.05 -4.97 -12.74
C PRO A 159 -17.82 -5.79 -12.35
N PHE A 160 -16.66 -5.13 -12.20
CA PHE A 160 -15.37 -5.75 -11.96
C PHE A 160 -15.00 -5.65 -10.49
N HIS A 161 -14.32 -6.68 -10.00
CA HIS A 161 -13.92 -6.81 -8.61
C HIS A 161 -12.44 -7.19 -8.50
N VAL A 162 -11.89 -6.89 -7.33
CA VAL A 162 -10.53 -7.28 -6.93
C VAL A 162 -10.59 -7.98 -5.59
N ARG A 163 -9.71 -8.97 -5.37
CA ARG A 163 -9.59 -9.59 -4.04
C ARG A 163 -9.10 -8.56 -3.03
N GLY A 164 -9.60 -8.64 -1.79
CA GLY A 164 -9.16 -7.79 -0.68
C GLY A 164 -7.64 -7.86 -0.45
N ALA A 165 -7.01 -9.01 -0.77
CA ALA A 165 -5.56 -9.17 -0.70
C ALA A 165 -4.78 -8.14 -1.54
N VAL A 166 -5.32 -7.72 -2.69
CA VAL A 166 -4.71 -6.70 -3.55
C VAL A 166 -4.67 -5.36 -2.84
N ILE A 167 -5.81 -4.92 -2.29
CA ILE A 167 -5.95 -3.65 -1.59
C ILE A 167 -5.07 -3.64 -0.32
N GLN A 168 -5.11 -4.71 0.47
CA GLN A 168 -4.27 -4.88 1.64
C GLN A 168 -2.78 -4.86 1.32
N ALA A 169 -2.38 -5.45 0.20
CA ALA A 169 -0.99 -5.47 -0.23
C ALA A 169 -0.48 -4.06 -0.55
N ILE A 170 -1.29 -3.27 -1.27
CA ILE A 170 -0.99 -1.89 -1.61
C ILE A 170 -0.95 -1.01 -0.35
N ASP A 171 -1.96 -1.12 0.52
CA ASP A 171 -2.03 -0.33 1.75
C ASP A 171 -0.87 -0.63 2.70
N ARG A 172 -0.53 -1.91 2.86
CA ARG A 172 0.64 -2.32 3.64
C ARG A 172 1.94 -1.75 3.09
N TYR A 173 2.10 -1.71 1.76
CA TYR A 173 3.27 -1.08 1.15
C TYR A 173 3.34 0.41 1.49
N VAL A 174 2.22 1.13 1.41
CA VAL A 174 2.14 2.55 1.80
C VAL A 174 2.50 2.73 3.27
N ALA A 175 1.88 1.97 4.16
CA ALA A 175 2.12 2.07 5.61
C ALA A 175 3.58 1.75 6.02
N GLN A 176 4.27 0.88 5.26
CA GLN A 176 5.65 0.47 5.58
C GLN A 176 6.72 1.39 4.99
N ASN A 177 6.47 2.01 3.84
CA ASN A 177 7.48 2.80 3.11
C ASN A 177 7.32 4.31 3.31
N PHE A 178 6.23 4.76 3.94
CA PHE A 178 5.94 6.17 4.15
C PHE A 178 5.81 6.51 5.63
N ALA A 179 5.98 7.80 5.94
CA ALA A 179 5.74 8.30 7.29
C ALA A 179 4.26 8.08 7.69
N PRO A 180 3.96 7.75 8.96
CA PRO A 180 2.59 7.46 9.40
C PRO A 180 1.56 8.54 9.07
N TRP A 181 1.96 9.81 9.12
CA TRP A 181 1.07 10.93 8.78
C TRP A 181 0.71 11.00 7.29
N MET A 182 1.57 10.51 6.40
CA MET A 182 1.29 10.44 4.96
C MET A 182 0.26 9.34 4.67
N HIS A 183 0.42 8.17 5.30
CA HIS A 183 -0.58 7.10 5.24
C HIS A 183 -1.93 7.57 5.78
N ARG A 184 -1.93 8.27 6.93
CA ARG A 184 -3.14 8.86 7.50
C ARG A 184 -3.81 9.84 6.53
N ARG A 185 -3.04 10.72 5.88
CA ARG A 185 -3.54 11.68 4.89
C ARG A 185 -4.18 10.99 3.68
N VAL A 186 -3.63 9.86 3.22
CA VAL A 186 -4.27 9.02 2.18
C VAL A 186 -5.62 8.50 2.68
N LEU A 187 -5.64 7.86 3.85
CA LEU A 187 -6.88 7.32 4.44
C LEU A 187 -7.94 8.41 4.64
N ASP A 188 -7.55 9.61 5.08
CA ASP A 188 -8.45 10.75 5.30
C ASP A 188 -9.12 11.29 4.03
N ARG A 189 -8.63 10.95 2.83
CA ARG A 189 -9.24 11.30 1.54
C ARG A 189 -10.02 10.16 0.89
N VAL A 190 -9.75 8.93 1.30
CA VAL A 190 -10.45 7.73 0.81
C VAL A 190 -11.92 7.74 1.29
N PRO A 191 -12.88 7.21 0.49
CA PRO A 191 -14.29 7.12 0.89
C PRO A 191 -14.47 6.48 2.28
N PRO A 192 -15.43 6.94 3.10
CA PRO A 192 -15.60 6.49 4.49
C PRO A 192 -15.68 4.96 4.65
N ASP A 193 -16.47 4.30 3.79
CA ASP A 193 -16.64 2.85 3.82
C ASP A 193 -15.31 2.12 3.56
N THR A 194 -14.51 2.62 2.62
CA THR A 194 -13.19 2.04 2.30
C THR A 194 -12.17 2.34 3.38
N ARG A 195 -12.22 3.53 3.98
CA ARG A 195 -11.37 3.91 5.10
C ARG A 195 -11.60 3.01 6.30
N ALA A 196 -12.86 2.79 6.68
CA ALA A 196 -13.21 1.93 7.80
C ALA A 196 -12.63 0.52 7.63
N GLU A 197 -12.78 -0.06 6.43
CA GLU A 197 -12.26 -1.39 6.12
C GLU A 197 -10.73 -1.51 6.22
N LEU A 198 -10.00 -0.42 5.92
CA LEU A 198 -8.54 -0.35 5.99
C LEU A 198 -8.03 -0.07 7.41
N GLU A 199 -8.63 0.90 8.11
CA GLU A 199 -8.28 1.25 9.49
C GLU A 199 -8.52 0.09 10.44
N ASP A 200 -9.62 -0.64 10.25
CA ASP A 200 -10.03 -1.76 11.10
C ASP A 200 -9.36 -3.07 10.70
N GLN A 201 -8.64 -3.06 9.57
CA GLN A 201 -8.06 -4.25 8.94
C GLN A 201 -9.11 -5.36 8.70
N THR A 202 -10.36 -4.97 8.42
CA THR A 202 -11.48 -5.91 8.21
C THR A 202 -11.58 -6.42 6.78
N LEU A 203 -10.81 -5.86 5.85
CA LEU A 203 -10.68 -6.41 4.50
C LEU A 203 -10.30 -7.88 4.56
N GLN A 204 -11.16 -8.76 4.04
CA GLN A 204 -10.84 -10.17 3.98
C GLN A 204 -10.06 -10.45 2.70
N ALA A 205 -8.87 -11.03 2.84
CA ALA A 205 -7.97 -11.27 1.72
C ALA A 205 -8.62 -12.04 0.56
N ILE A 206 -9.52 -12.98 0.88
CA ILE A 206 -10.20 -13.86 -0.08
C ILE A 206 -11.50 -13.22 -0.61
N VAL A 207 -12.07 -12.18 -0.01
CA VAL A 207 -13.34 -11.62 -0.51
C VAL A 207 -13.09 -10.72 -1.72
N TYR A 208 -14.02 -10.71 -2.67
CA TYR A 208 -14.00 -9.76 -3.79
C TYR A 208 -14.68 -8.45 -3.39
N TYR A 209 -14.00 -7.35 -3.68
CA TYR A 209 -14.46 -5.99 -3.44
C TYR A 209 -14.61 -5.25 -4.78
N PRO A 210 -15.54 -4.28 -4.88
CA PRO A 210 -15.71 -3.49 -6.10
C PRO A 210 -14.40 -2.85 -6.54
N MET A 211 -14.11 -2.88 -7.85
CA MET A 211 -12.91 -2.26 -8.44
C MET A 211 -12.74 -0.78 -8.07
N ASP A 212 -13.86 -0.08 -7.90
CA ASP A 212 -13.88 1.34 -7.52
C ASP A 212 -13.16 1.59 -6.19
N MET A 213 -13.17 0.62 -5.27
CA MET A 213 -12.46 0.69 -4.00
C MET A 213 -10.94 0.77 -4.20
N ALA A 214 -10.39 -0.16 -5.00
CA ALA A 214 -8.97 -0.17 -5.33
C ALA A 214 -8.57 1.03 -6.20
N THR A 215 -9.44 1.42 -7.14
CA THR A 215 -9.22 2.57 -8.01
C THR A 215 -9.15 3.87 -7.23
N SER A 216 -10.09 4.09 -6.31
CA SER A 216 -10.10 5.28 -5.45
C SER A 216 -8.86 5.33 -4.57
N TYR A 217 -8.51 4.22 -3.91
CA TYR A 217 -7.32 4.16 -3.06
C TYR A 217 -6.03 4.44 -3.85
N LEU A 218 -5.82 3.75 -4.97
CA LEU A 218 -4.61 3.92 -5.79
C LEU A 218 -4.47 5.34 -6.34
N THR A 219 -5.58 5.95 -6.77
CA THR A 219 -5.59 7.33 -7.28
C THR A 219 -5.18 8.31 -6.19
N ILE A 220 -5.84 8.23 -5.03
CA ILE A 220 -5.55 9.11 -3.88
C ILE A 220 -4.11 8.93 -3.38
N ALA A 221 -3.66 7.68 -3.22
CA ALA A 221 -2.29 7.39 -2.79
C ALA A 221 -1.26 7.92 -3.80
N THR A 222 -1.55 7.81 -5.09
CA THR A 222 -0.66 8.31 -6.15
C THR A 222 -0.58 9.84 -6.14
N ASP A 223 -1.70 10.53 -5.97
CA ASP A 223 -1.75 11.99 -5.89
C ASP A 223 -1.02 12.50 -4.64
N GLU A 224 -1.28 11.89 -3.48
CA GLU A 224 -0.74 12.33 -2.19
C GLU A 224 0.74 12.03 -1.99
N LEU A 225 1.22 10.87 -2.46
CA LEU A 225 2.56 10.39 -2.15
C LEU A 225 3.58 10.65 -3.27
N TYR A 226 3.12 10.73 -4.52
CA TYR A 226 3.99 10.75 -5.70
C TYR A 226 3.62 11.82 -6.73
N GLY A 227 2.78 12.80 -6.36
CA GLY A 227 2.41 13.91 -7.24
C GLY A 227 1.74 13.46 -8.53
N GLY A 228 0.95 12.38 -8.48
CA GLY A 228 0.23 11.85 -9.64
C GLY A 228 1.01 10.82 -10.46
N ASN A 229 2.26 10.50 -10.14
CA ASN A 229 3.03 9.50 -10.89
C ASN A 229 2.75 8.06 -10.39
N PRO A 230 2.14 7.16 -11.19
CA PRO A 230 1.77 5.81 -10.75
C PRO A 230 2.93 4.80 -10.76
N ALA A 231 4.15 5.19 -11.17
CA ALA A 231 5.30 4.27 -11.32
C ALA A 231 5.63 3.48 -10.04
N TRP A 232 5.36 4.07 -8.87
CA TRP A 232 5.57 3.42 -7.57
C TRP A 232 4.76 2.14 -7.39
N CYS A 233 3.62 2.02 -8.07
CA CYS A 233 2.74 0.86 -7.96
C CYS A 233 3.48 -0.41 -8.41
N ARG A 234 4.41 -0.30 -9.37
CA ARG A 234 5.26 -1.41 -9.82
C ARG A 234 6.14 -1.94 -8.69
N GLN A 235 6.77 -1.04 -7.93
CA GLN A 235 7.57 -1.41 -6.78
C GLN A 235 6.69 -2.01 -5.67
N ALA A 236 5.51 -1.43 -5.43
CA ALA A 236 4.54 -1.96 -4.48
C ALA A 236 4.12 -3.39 -4.82
N GLY A 237 3.84 -3.67 -6.09
CA GLY A 237 3.52 -5.01 -6.58
C GLY A 237 4.64 -6.00 -6.36
N GLU A 238 5.89 -5.62 -6.66
CA GLU A 238 7.05 -6.47 -6.45
C GLU A 238 7.27 -6.80 -4.97
N SER A 239 7.21 -5.80 -4.08
CA SER A 239 7.31 -6.00 -2.63
C SER A 239 6.16 -6.83 -2.05
N SER A 240 4.99 -6.81 -2.68
CA SER A 240 3.81 -7.57 -2.23
C SER A 240 4.01 -9.09 -2.32
N VAL A 241 4.87 -9.56 -3.25
CA VAL A 241 5.10 -10.99 -3.48
C VAL A 241 5.70 -11.68 -2.27
N THR A 242 6.69 -11.06 -1.64
CA THR A 242 7.37 -11.61 -0.46
C THR A 242 6.67 -11.26 0.86
N ALA A 243 5.80 -10.24 0.84
CA ALA A 243 5.07 -9.78 2.01
C ALA A 243 3.65 -10.36 2.08
N SER A 244 2.66 -9.60 1.61
CA SER A 244 1.23 -9.86 1.78
C SER A 244 0.72 -11.05 0.96
N LEU A 245 1.22 -11.21 -0.27
CA LEU A 245 0.72 -12.19 -1.23
C LEU A 245 1.43 -13.53 -1.15
N GLY A 246 2.54 -13.64 -0.41
CA GLY A 246 3.35 -14.86 -0.30
C GLY A 246 2.53 -16.13 -0.05
N PRO A 247 1.56 -16.15 0.89
CA PRO A 247 0.70 -17.31 1.09
C PRO A 247 -0.15 -17.71 -0.14
N MET A 248 -0.67 -16.74 -0.89
CA MET A 248 -1.50 -16.98 -2.09
C MET A 248 -0.65 -17.38 -3.30
N LEU A 249 0.57 -16.83 -3.39
CA LEU A 249 1.49 -17.09 -4.49
C LEU A 249 2.42 -18.30 -4.23
N ARG A 250 2.34 -18.92 -3.05
CA ARG A 250 3.29 -19.96 -2.60
C ARG A 250 3.53 -21.07 -3.63
N SER A 251 2.49 -21.52 -4.33
CA SER A 251 2.61 -22.56 -5.37
C SER A 251 3.32 -22.03 -6.63
N ALA A 252 3.10 -20.77 -6.99
CA ALA A 252 3.71 -20.10 -8.13
C ALA A 252 5.17 -19.71 -7.89
N LEU A 253 5.55 -19.44 -6.64
CA LEU A 253 6.91 -19.02 -6.26
C LEU A 253 7.92 -20.18 -6.12
N ARG A 254 7.51 -21.41 -6.43
CA ARG A 254 8.43 -22.56 -6.43
C ARG A 254 9.32 -22.51 -7.66
N LEU A 255 10.63 -22.67 -7.44
CA LEU A 255 11.64 -22.75 -8.50
C LEU A 255 11.21 -23.77 -9.57
N ALA A 256 11.17 -23.33 -10.83
CA ALA A 256 10.79 -24.14 -11.98
C ALA A 256 11.25 -23.47 -13.29
N PRO A 257 11.20 -24.20 -14.43
CA PRO A 257 11.44 -23.60 -15.75
C PRO A 257 10.47 -22.44 -16.03
N LEU A 258 10.92 -21.46 -16.82
CA LEU A 258 10.18 -20.22 -17.11
C LEU A 258 8.70 -20.44 -17.46
N VAL A 259 8.44 -21.35 -18.41
CA VAL A 259 7.07 -21.67 -18.88
C VAL A 259 6.18 -22.16 -17.73
N VAL A 260 6.72 -22.98 -16.83
CA VAL A 260 5.98 -23.52 -15.69
C VAL A 260 5.68 -22.42 -14.68
N VAL A 261 6.66 -21.55 -14.40
CA VAL A 261 6.50 -20.40 -13.49
C VAL A 261 5.43 -19.45 -14.03
N MET A 262 5.53 -19.05 -15.29
CA MET A 262 4.58 -18.12 -15.91
C MET A 262 3.14 -18.66 -15.91
N ARG A 263 2.94 -19.95 -16.18
CA ARG A 263 1.61 -20.58 -16.06
C ARG A 263 1.06 -20.45 -14.64
N ARG A 264 1.87 -20.76 -13.62
CA ARG A 264 1.44 -20.68 -12.22
C ARG A 264 1.17 -19.24 -11.79
N LEU A 265 2.02 -18.29 -12.17
CA LEU A 265 1.81 -16.86 -11.90
C LEU A 265 0.55 -16.34 -12.58
N CYS A 266 0.29 -16.73 -13.82
CA CYS A 266 -0.94 -16.40 -14.54
C CYS A 266 -2.17 -16.93 -13.79
N THR A 267 -2.19 -18.20 -13.40
CA THR A 267 -3.28 -18.78 -12.62
C THR A 267 -3.47 -18.07 -11.27
N ALA A 268 -2.38 -17.77 -10.57
CA ALA A 268 -2.45 -17.11 -9.27
C ALA A 268 -2.95 -15.67 -9.40
N CYS A 269 -2.44 -14.88 -10.36
CA CYS A 269 -2.87 -13.49 -10.57
C CYS A 269 -4.31 -13.41 -11.08
N LYS A 270 -4.74 -14.35 -11.93
CA LYS A 270 -6.15 -14.49 -12.33
C LYS A 270 -7.08 -14.75 -11.13
N SER A 271 -6.60 -15.32 -10.03
CA SER A 271 -7.42 -15.50 -8.83
C SER A 271 -7.60 -14.22 -7.99
N LEU A 272 -6.78 -13.20 -8.26
CA LEU A 272 -6.80 -11.90 -7.59
C LEU A 272 -7.76 -10.90 -8.23
N LEU A 273 -8.08 -11.08 -9.51
CA LEU A 273 -8.85 -10.18 -10.35
C LEU A 273 -9.93 -11.00 -11.07
N ASP A 274 -11.20 -10.59 -11.02
CA ASP A 274 -12.29 -11.34 -11.66
C ASP A 274 -12.52 -10.97 -13.13
N PHE A 275 -11.63 -10.18 -13.70
CA PHE A 275 -11.76 -9.62 -15.05
C PHE A 275 -10.50 -9.86 -15.90
N GLY A 276 -10.68 -9.59 -17.18
CA GLY A 276 -9.69 -9.79 -18.23
C GLY A 276 -9.59 -11.24 -18.71
N GLU A 277 -9.23 -11.41 -19.98
CA GLU A 277 -8.95 -12.73 -20.55
C GLU A 277 -7.45 -12.97 -20.57
N TRP A 278 -7.00 -13.94 -19.77
CA TRP A 278 -5.59 -14.26 -19.59
C TRP A 278 -5.18 -15.35 -20.56
N ARG A 279 -4.22 -15.05 -21.45
CA ARG A 279 -3.65 -15.98 -22.42
C ARG A 279 -2.14 -15.97 -22.30
N PHE A 280 -1.55 -17.14 -22.05
CA PHE A 280 -0.11 -17.31 -21.98
C PHE A 280 0.36 -18.20 -23.14
N ASP A 281 1.21 -17.65 -24.00
CA ASP A 281 1.89 -18.35 -25.06
C ASP A 281 3.24 -18.90 -24.56
N PRO A 282 3.38 -20.23 -24.41
CA PRO A 282 4.62 -20.83 -23.92
C PRO A 282 5.77 -20.74 -24.93
N HIS A 283 5.51 -20.54 -26.23
CA HIS A 283 6.55 -20.47 -27.26
C HIS A 283 7.25 -19.11 -27.24
N GLU A 284 6.47 -18.03 -27.13
CA GLU A 284 7.01 -16.68 -27.07
C GLU A 284 7.35 -16.22 -25.64
N GLY A 285 6.89 -16.95 -24.62
CA GLY A 285 6.93 -16.48 -23.23
C GLY A 285 6.03 -15.26 -23.01
N GLU A 286 5.04 -15.07 -23.88
CA GLU A 286 4.14 -13.92 -23.88
C GLU A 286 2.91 -14.19 -23.01
N LEU A 287 2.69 -13.34 -22.01
CA LEU A 287 1.43 -13.26 -21.30
C LEU A 287 0.65 -12.04 -21.81
N SER A 288 -0.56 -12.29 -22.28
CA SER A 288 -1.50 -11.26 -22.68
C SER A 288 -2.77 -11.30 -21.85
N ILE A 289 -3.25 -10.10 -21.51
CA ILE A 289 -4.50 -9.90 -20.76
C ILE A 289 -5.37 -8.98 -21.62
N GLU A 290 -6.41 -9.54 -22.22
CA GLU A 290 -7.42 -8.79 -22.98
C GLU A 290 -8.51 -8.26 -22.05
N SER A 291 -9.31 -7.30 -22.51
CA SER A 291 -10.37 -6.64 -21.72
C SER A 291 -9.86 -6.05 -20.39
N PHE A 292 -8.63 -5.54 -20.39
CA PHE A 292 -7.97 -4.96 -19.21
C PHE A 292 -8.25 -3.46 -19.06
N GLU A 293 -9.04 -2.87 -19.96
CA GLU A 293 -9.53 -1.48 -19.94
C GLU A 293 -10.01 -1.01 -18.55
N PRO A 294 -10.75 -1.81 -17.76
CA PRO A 294 -11.26 -1.37 -16.47
C PRO A 294 -10.19 -1.15 -15.38
N ALA A 295 -9.00 -1.71 -15.53
CA ALA A 295 -7.94 -1.55 -14.53
C ALA A 295 -7.31 -0.15 -14.61
N PRO A 296 -7.30 0.63 -13.52
CA PRO A 296 -6.61 1.91 -13.48
C PRO A 296 -5.10 1.70 -13.64
N MET A 297 -4.40 2.71 -14.16
CA MET A 297 -2.96 2.61 -14.45
C MET A 297 -2.13 2.08 -13.27
N GLY A 298 -2.41 2.54 -12.05
CA GLY A 298 -1.74 2.04 -10.85
C GLY A 298 -1.90 0.52 -10.65
N LEU A 299 -3.09 -0.03 -10.88
CA LEU A 299 -3.35 -1.47 -10.75
C LEU A 299 -2.62 -2.28 -11.84
N ARG A 300 -2.53 -1.73 -13.05
CA ARG A 300 -1.77 -2.35 -14.16
C ARG A 300 -0.29 -2.47 -13.81
N LEU A 301 0.31 -1.37 -13.36
CA LEU A 301 1.71 -1.33 -12.96
C LEU A 301 1.98 -2.20 -11.73
N TRP A 302 1.05 -2.21 -10.77
CA TRP A 302 1.10 -3.12 -9.63
C TRP A 302 1.11 -4.58 -10.05
N LEU A 303 0.22 -4.99 -10.98
CA LEU A 303 0.19 -6.35 -11.49
C LEU A 303 1.51 -6.72 -12.19
N VAL A 304 2.08 -5.82 -12.99
CA VAL A 304 3.40 -6.03 -13.60
C VAL A 304 4.48 -6.20 -12.51
N GLY A 305 4.41 -5.42 -11.43
CA GLY A 305 5.27 -5.58 -10.26
C GLY A 305 5.17 -6.97 -9.64
N VAL A 306 3.95 -7.47 -9.43
CA VAL A 306 3.70 -8.82 -8.90
C VAL A 306 4.28 -9.89 -9.80
N LEU A 307 4.06 -9.78 -11.12
CA LEU A 307 4.62 -10.71 -12.10
C LEU A 307 6.14 -10.68 -12.10
N ASN A 308 6.75 -9.49 -12.05
CA ASN A 308 8.20 -9.32 -12.02
C ASN A 308 8.82 -9.90 -10.74
N GLY A 309 8.25 -9.59 -9.57
CA GLY A 309 8.70 -10.11 -8.29
C GLY A 309 8.56 -11.63 -8.19
N GLY A 310 7.42 -12.16 -8.66
CA GLY A 310 7.17 -13.60 -8.70
C GLY A 310 8.14 -14.33 -9.63
N LEU A 311 8.39 -13.76 -10.81
CA LEU A 311 9.34 -14.29 -11.77
C LEU A 311 10.76 -14.27 -11.22
N ARG A 312 11.21 -13.15 -10.65
CA ARG A 312 12.54 -13.02 -10.03
C ARG A 312 12.77 -14.04 -8.92
N GLN A 313 11.72 -14.35 -8.14
CA GLN A 313 11.81 -15.33 -7.06
C GLN A 313 11.81 -16.78 -7.56
N ALA A 314 10.97 -17.13 -8.53
CA ALA A 314 10.80 -18.52 -8.98
C ALA A 314 11.69 -18.89 -10.19
N CYS A 315 12.20 -17.91 -10.92
CA CYS A 315 13.09 -18.08 -12.07
C CYS A 315 14.09 -16.89 -12.14
N PRO A 316 15.14 -16.88 -11.30
CA PRO A 316 16.05 -15.72 -11.19
C PRO A 316 16.82 -15.37 -12.47
N SER A 317 16.94 -16.31 -13.41
CA SER A 317 17.53 -16.09 -14.73
C SER A 317 16.62 -15.33 -15.68
N ALA A 318 15.32 -15.22 -15.40
CA ALA A 318 14.36 -14.59 -16.28
C ALA A 318 14.16 -13.09 -15.99
N ARG A 319 13.75 -12.35 -17.03
CA ARG A 319 13.34 -10.95 -16.97
C ARG A 319 11.96 -10.78 -17.59
N LEU A 320 11.19 -9.83 -17.08
CA LEU A 320 9.90 -9.44 -17.61
C LEU A 320 10.02 -8.10 -18.35
N GLU A 321 9.58 -8.05 -19.59
CA GLU A 321 9.52 -6.85 -20.42
C GLU A 321 8.06 -6.55 -20.80
N ILE A 322 7.66 -5.29 -20.76
CA ILE A 322 6.31 -4.91 -21.17
C ILE A 322 6.37 -4.55 -22.65
N ARG A 323 5.67 -5.32 -23.50
CA ARG A 323 5.59 -5.04 -24.94
C ARG A 323 4.49 -4.05 -25.28
N ARG A 324 3.37 -4.06 -24.54
CA ARG A 324 2.21 -3.20 -24.82
C ARG A 324 1.40 -2.92 -23.57
N GLY A 325 0.82 -1.72 -23.47
CA GLY A 325 -0.15 -1.37 -22.43
C GLY A 325 0.41 -0.69 -21.19
N GLU A 326 1.70 -0.33 -21.16
CA GLU A 326 2.32 0.39 -20.04
C GLU A 326 1.90 1.86 -19.97
N GLN A 327 1.83 2.56 -21.11
CA GLN A 327 1.58 4.00 -21.16
C GLN A 327 0.19 4.37 -21.72
N SER A 328 -0.63 3.38 -22.03
CA SER A 328 -1.93 3.59 -22.70
C SER A 328 -3.04 2.88 -21.95
N PHE A 329 -4.24 3.46 -21.94
CA PHE A 329 -5.53 2.81 -21.61
C PHE A 329 -5.89 1.67 -22.59
N GLY A 330 -4.89 1.03 -23.20
CA GLY A 330 -5.06 -0.04 -24.15
C GLY A 330 -5.85 -1.18 -23.51
N ARG A 331 -6.76 -1.75 -24.31
CA ARG A 331 -7.59 -2.91 -23.93
C ARG A 331 -6.77 -4.16 -23.59
N ARG A 332 -5.51 -4.19 -24.01
CA ARG A 332 -4.61 -5.33 -23.88
C ARG A 332 -3.32 -4.94 -23.17
N LEU A 333 -2.97 -5.67 -22.11
CA LEU A 333 -1.63 -5.66 -21.51
C LEU A 333 -0.86 -6.86 -22.06
N VAL A 334 0.36 -6.63 -22.57
CA VAL A 334 1.23 -7.68 -23.09
C VAL A 334 2.58 -7.59 -22.40
N VAL A 335 2.97 -8.65 -21.73
CA VAL A 335 4.28 -8.79 -21.09
C VAL A 335 4.96 -10.04 -21.61
N VAL A 336 6.26 -9.96 -21.82
CA VAL A 336 7.08 -11.07 -22.33
C VAL A 336 8.14 -11.40 -21.32
N ALA A 337 8.21 -12.67 -20.95
CA ALA A 337 9.24 -13.17 -20.08
C ALA A 337 10.33 -13.85 -20.91
N GLN A 338 11.59 -13.50 -20.66
CA GLN A 338 12.74 -14.05 -21.38
C GLN A 338 13.77 -14.55 -20.37
N GLU A 339 14.32 -15.74 -20.58
CA GLU A 339 15.53 -16.13 -19.88
C GLU A 339 16.71 -15.30 -20.39
N ARG A 340 17.56 -14.82 -19.47
CA ARG A 340 18.85 -14.28 -19.84
C ARG A 340 19.64 -15.41 -20.45
N SER A 341 19.95 -15.31 -21.74
CA SER A 341 20.98 -16.14 -22.36
C SER A 341 22.20 -16.07 -21.46
N ARG A 342 22.63 -17.20 -20.89
CA ARG A 342 23.96 -17.30 -20.30
C ARG A 342 24.92 -17.02 -21.45
N GLY A 343 25.53 -15.84 -21.45
CA GLY A 343 26.44 -15.37 -22.51
C GLY A 343 27.44 -16.46 -22.92
N ASP A 344 27.87 -16.56 -24.18
CA ASP A 344 28.24 -15.48 -25.12
C ASP A 344 29.03 -14.34 -24.48
#